data_AF-A0A1L5L5P3-F1
#
_entry.id   AF-A0A1L5L5P3-F1
#
_cell.length_a   1.000
_cell.length_b   1.000
_cell.length_c   1.000
_cell.angle_alpha   90.00
_cell.angle_beta   90.00
_cell.angle_gamma   90.00
#
_symmetry.space_group_name_H-M   'P 1'
#
loop_
_entity.id
_entity.type
_entity.pdbx_description
1 polymer ?
#
loop_
_entity_poly.entity_id
_entity_poly.type
_entity_poly.pdbx_seq_one_letter_code
_entity_poly.pdbx_strand_id
1 'polypeptide(L)' 'MAGNGNTAFRFRVTLRLDGRECWREILVPASLTFFDLHAVLQECFMWYGEHLFCFCAAFPN' A
#
# COMPACT_ATOMS: atom_id res chain seq x y z
N MET A 1 17.19 -13.35 17.05
CA MET A 1 15.89 -14.05 17.18
C MET A 1 15.14 -13.85 15.87
N ALA A 2 15.36 -14.72 14.89
CA ALA A 2 14.60 -14.69 13.63
C ALA A 2 13.21 -15.27 13.93
N GLY A 3 12.19 -14.42 13.93
CA GLY A 3 10.81 -14.83 14.21
C GLY A 3 10.26 -15.68 13.06
N ASN A 4 9.62 -16.79 13.40
CA ASN A 4 8.86 -17.66 12.50
C ASN A 4 7.65 -16.93 11.87
N GLY A 5 7.84 -16.00 10.92
CA GLY A 5 6.80 -15.04 10.50
C GLY A 5 6.77 -14.70 9.00
N ASN A 6 6.64 -15.70 8.12
CA ASN A 6 6.63 -15.49 6.66
C ASN A 6 5.24 -15.18 6.09
N THR A 7 4.47 -14.30 6.73
CA THR A 7 3.14 -13.90 6.25
C THR A 7 3.25 -12.60 5.47
N ALA A 8 2.64 -12.56 4.29
CA ALA A 8 2.64 -11.39 3.42
C ALA A 8 1.22 -11.05 2.99
N PHE A 9 0.93 -9.75 2.84
CA PHE A 9 -0.28 -9.29 2.20
C PHE A 9 -0.03 -9.05 0.72
N ARG A 10 -0.97 -9.50 -0.11
CA ARG A 10 -1.06 -9.14 -1.51
C ARG A 10 -2.13 -8.07 -1.66
N PHE A 11 -1.73 -6.87 -2.07
CA PHE A 11 -2.64 -5.78 -2.34
C PHE A 11 -2.73 -5.52 -3.82
N ARG A 12 -3.95 -5.34 -4.33
CA ARG A 12 -4.20 -4.69 -5.61
C ARG A 12 -4.54 -3.23 -5.33
N VAL A 13 -3.69 -2.33 -5.78
CA VAL A 13 -3.83 -0.89 -5.55
C VAL A 13 -4.22 -0.23 -6.87
N THR A 14 -5.38 0.42 -6.91
CA THR A 14 -5.93 1.07 -8.11
C THR A 14 -6.05 2.57 -7.87
N LEU A 15 -5.53 3.37 -8.80
CA LEU A 15 -5.73 4.82 -8.79
C LEU A 15 -7.09 5.17 -9.40
N ARG A 16 -7.80 6.11 -8.77
CA ARG A 16 -9.05 6.66 -9.30
C ARG A 16 -8.71 7.82 -10.25
N LEU A 17 -8.67 7.52 -11.55
CA LEU A 17 -8.24 8.46 -12.59
C LEU A 17 -9.32 8.68 -13.67
N ASP A 18 -10.57 8.96 -13.26
CA ASP A 18 -11.70 9.33 -14.14
C ASP A 18 -11.75 8.55 -15.48
N GLY A 19 -11.89 7.22 -15.38
CA GLY A 19 -12.03 6.34 -16.53
C GLY A 19 -10.72 5.76 -17.08
N ARG A 20 -9.55 6.15 -16.54
CA ARG A 20 -8.26 5.53 -16.86
C ARG A 20 -7.91 4.44 -15.85
N GLU A 21 -7.53 3.27 -16.35
CA GLU A 21 -7.04 2.18 -15.52
C GLU A 21 -5.55 2.36 -15.21
N CYS A 22 -5.22 2.51 -13.94
CA CYS A 22 -3.84 2.44 -13.45
C CYS A 22 -3.83 1.69 -12.13
N TRP A 23 -3.12 0.57 -12.08
CA TRP A 23 -3.00 -0.24 -10.88
C TRP A 23 -1.62 -0.89 -10.74
N ARG A 24 -1.32 -1.35 -9.53
CA ARG A 24 -0.17 -2.17 -9.17
C ARG A 24 -0.62 -3.31 -8.26
N GLU A 25 -0.04 -4.49 -8.45
CA GLU A 25 -0.12 -5.56 -7.46
C GLU A 25 1.19 -5.59 -6.69
N ILE A 26 1.10 -5.49 -5.36
CA ILE A 26 2.26 -5.46 -4.47
C ILE A 26 2.15 -6.59 -3.45
N LEU A 27 3.28 -7.25 -3.19
CA LEU A 27 3.42 -8.23 -2.11
C LEU A 27 4.30 -7.60 -1.03
N VAL A 28 3.76 -7.49 0.18
CA VAL A 28 4.44 -6.82 1.29
C VAL A 28 4.39 -7.66 2.56
N PRO A 29 5.39 -7.56 3.45
CA PRO A 29 5.35 -8.22 4.75
C PRO A 29 4.08 -7.83 5.53
N ALA A 30 3.43 -8.80 6.17
CA ALA A 30 2.24 -8.53 6.98
C ALA A 30 2.53 -7.66 8.21
N SER A 31 3.80 -7.49 8.57
CA SER A 31 4.27 -6.64 9.65
C SER A 31 4.48 -5.17 9.26
N LEU A 32 4.22 -4.76 8.01
CA LEU A 32 4.35 -3.34 7.63
C LEU A 32 3.40 -2.46 8.43
N THR A 33 3.89 -1.28 8.80
CA THR A 33 3.02 -0.19 9.27
C THR A 33 2.34 0.50 8.10
N PHE A 34 1.31 1.32 8.36
CA PHE A 34 0.70 2.16 7.32
C PHE A 34 1.68 3.18 6.73
N PHE A 35 2.66 3.65 7.50
CA PHE A 35 3.71 4.54 7.00
C PHE A 35 4.63 3.81 6.02
N ASP A 36 5.02 2.57 6.32
CA ASP A 36 5.84 1.78 5.39
C ASP A 36 5.05 1.43 4.12
N LEU A 37 3.76 1.10 4.26
CA LEU A 37 2.89 0.90 3.11
C LEU A 37 2.81 2.16 2.25
N HIS A 38 2.70 3.36 2.85
CA HIS A 38 2.74 4.62 2.11
C HIS A 38 4.04 4.77 1.30
N ALA A 39 5.20 4.48 1.89
CA ALA A 39 6.48 4.55 1.19
C ALA A 39 6.54 3.57 -0.01
N VAL A 40 6.04 2.34 0.16
CA VAL A 40 5.95 1.36 -0.94
C VAL A 40 5.06 1.88 -2.07
N LEU A 41 3.93 2.54 -1.75
CA LEU A 41 3.04 3.13 -2.74
C LEU A 41 3.71 4.29 -3.49
N GLN A 42 4.46 5.16 -2.80
CA GLN A 42 5.21 6.26 -3.42
C GLN A 42 6.14 5.72 -4.51
N GLU A 43 6.96 4.71 -4.19
CA GLU A 43 7.87 4.07 -5.15
C GLU A 43 7.12 3.42 -6.33
N CYS A 44 6.05 2.67 -6.05
CA CYS A 44 5.29 1.94 -7.08
C CYS A 44 4.64 2.84 -8.14
N PHE A 45 4.32 4.09 -7.76
CA PHE A 45 3.70 5.09 -8.61
C PHE A 45 4.64 6.24 -9.00
N MET A 46 5.94 6.12 -8.70
CA MET A 46 6.97 7.12 -9.01
C MET A 46 6.63 8.51 -8.44
N TRP A 47 6.15 8.53 -7.20
CA TRP A 47 5.88 9.75 -6.45
C TRP A 47 7.00 10.02 -5.43
N TYR A 48 7.10 11.28 -4.98
CA TYR A 48 8.26 11.77 -4.23
C TYR A 48 7.97 12.16 -2.77
N GLY A 49 6.82 11.78 -2.21
CA GLY A 49 6.48 12.08 -0.81
C GLY A 49 6.23 13.56 -0.52
N GLU A 50 5.93 14.36 -1.54
CA GLU A 50 5.83 15.83 -1.44
C GLU A 50 4.50 16.33 -0.85
N HIS A 51 3.51 15.45 -0.70
CA HIS A 51 2.17 15.79 -0.25
C HIS A 51 1.73 14.96 0.95
N LEU A 52 0.86 15.56 1.78
CA LEU A 52 0.27 14.90 2.94
C LEU A 52 -0.60 13.71 2.51
N PHE A 53 -0.69 12.70 3.37
CA PHE A 53 -1.47 11.48 3.12
C PHE A 53 -2.23 11.02 4.36
N CYS A 54 -3.28 10.22 4.15
CA CYS A 54 -3.99 9.50 5.21
C CYS A 54 -4.55 8.16 4.69
N PHE A 55 -4.78 7.21 5.59
CA PHE A 55 -5.49 5.97 5.31
C PHE A 55 -6.82 5.95 6.05
N CYS A 56 -7.88 5.55 5.37
CA CYS A 56 -9.20 5.32 5.96
C CYS A 56 -9.68 3.92 5.56
N ALA A 57 -10.14 3.14 6.54
CA ALA A 57 -10.78 1.85 6.30
C ALA A 57 -12.26 1.97 6.67
N ALA A 58 -13.15 1.52 5.79
CA ALA A 58 -14.53 1.31 6.13
C ALA A 58 -14.67 -0.11 6.69
N PHE A 59 -15.05 -0.22 7.95
CA PHE A 59 -15.43 -1.50 8.54
C PHE A 59 -16.95 -1.62 8.43
N PRO A 60 -17.49 -2.63 7.73
CA PRO A 60 -18.92 -2.91 7.79
C PRO A 60 -19.30 -3.28 9.24
N ASN A 61 -20.50 -2.85 9.68
CA ASN A 61 -21.06 -3.22 10.99
C ASN A 61 -21.29 -4.72 11.12
#